data_AF-A0A969ZWB3-F1
#
_entry.id   AF-A0A969ZWB3-F1
#
_cell.length_a   1.000
_cell.length_b   1.000
_cell.length_c   1.000
_cell.angle_alpha   90.00
_cell.angle_beta   90.00
_cell.angle_gamma   90.00
#
_symmetry.space_group_name_H-M   'P 1'
#
loop_
_entity.id
_entity.type
_entity.pdbx_description
1 polymer ?
#
loop_
_entity_poly.entity_id
_entity_poly.type
_entity_poly.pdbx_seq_one_letter_code
_entity_poly.pdbx_strand_id
1 'polypeptide(L)' 'MAYTHLTINELVCIEEYFKIGISTSEISRRLKRARQTIHNLVSYLKAGG' A
#
# COMPACT_ATOMS: atom_id res chain seq x y z
N MET A 1 12.87 9.16 -2.81
CA MET A 1 11.69 9.04 -1.93
C MET A 1 11.28 7.58 -1.91
N ALA A 2 10.98 7.00 -0.74
CA ALA A 2 10.34 5.70 -0.72
C ALA A 2 9.02 5.85 -1.51
N TYR A 3 8.74 4.92 -2.43
CA TYR A 3 7.50 4.91 -3.24
C TYR A 3 7.37 5.93 -4.39
N THR A 4 8.46 6.44 -4.98
CA THR A 4 8.40 7.30 -6.19
C THR A 4 7.66 6.70 -7.38
N HIS A 5 7.43 5.38 -7.39
CA HIS A 5 6.73 4.65 -8.45
C HIS A 5 5.22 4.50 -8.20
N LEU A 6 4.72 4.98 -7.05
CA LEU A 6 3.30 5.05 -6.73
C LEU A 6 2.80 6.49 -6.92
N THR A 7 1.61 6.62 -7.48
CA THR A 7 0.89 7.89 -7.53
C THR A 7 0.32 8.24 -6.15
N ILE A 8 0.01 9.52 -5.92
CA ILE A 8 -0.63 9.97 -4.67
C ILE A 8 -1.96 9.22 -4.43
N ASN A 9 -2.75 9.02 -5.48
CA ASN A 9 -4.00 8.27 -5.39
C ASN A 9 -3.78 6.83 -4.93
N GLU A 10 -2.75 6.16 -5.44
CA GLU A 10 -2.42 4.80 -5.00
C GLU A 10 -1.97 4.79 -3.54
N LEU A 11 -1.19 5.77 -3.09
CA LEU A 11 -0.79 5.88 -1.69
C LEU A 11 -2.02 6.02 -0.77
N VAL A 12 -2.94 6.93 -1.09
CA VAL A 12 -4.18 7.14 -0.34
C VAL A 12 -5.03 5.87 -0.31
N CYS A 13 -5.22 5.19 -1.46
CA CYS A 13 -5.97 3.94 -1.51
C CYS A 13 -5.33 2.84 -0.65
N ILE A 14 -4.00 2.69 -0.69
CA ILE A 14 -3.32 1.67 0.12
C ILE A 14 -3.50 1.97 1.61
N GLU A 15 -3.37 3.23 2.01
CA GLU A 15 -3.56 3.66 3.39
C GLU A 15 -4.99 3.40 3.88
N GLU A 16 -6.01 3.78 3.09
CA GLU A 16 -7.41 3.52 3.42
C GLU A 16 -7.71 2.02 3.51
N TYR A 17 -7.27 1.24 2.50
CA TYR A 17 -7.45 -0.21 2.49
C TYR A 17 -6.76 -0.88 3.67
N PHE A 18 -5.59 -0.39 4.08
CA PHE A 18 -4.92 -0.86 5.27
C PHE A 18 -5.71 -0.53 6.55
N LYS A 19 -6.24 0.70 6.68
CA LYS A 19 -7.07 1.12 7.84
C LYS A 19 -8.32 0.27 8.02
N ILE A 20 -8.97 -0.15 6.93
CA ILE A 20 -10.15 -1.01 6.97
C ILE A 20 -9.80 -2.52 7.03
N GLY A 21 -8.52 -2.87 7.17
CA GLY A 21 -8.07 -4.25 7.41
C GLY A 21 -8.00 -5.14 6.15
N ILE A 22 -7.99 -4.57 4.95
CA ILE A 22 -7.84 -5.36 3.72
C ILE A 22 -6.41 -5.94 3.64
N SER A 23 -6.33 -7.22 3.25
CA SER A 23 -5.05 -7.92 3.08
C SER A 23 -4.17 -7.31 1.99
N THR A 24 -2.85 -7.38 2.17
CA THR A 24 -1.86 -6.90 1.17
C THR A 24 -2.00 -7.57 -0.20
N SER A 25 -2.41 -8.84 -0.23
CA SER A 25 -2.76 -9.58 -1.45
C SER A 25 -3.89 -8.91 -2.24
N GLU A 26 -4.95 -8.55 -1.53
CA GLU A 26 -6.14 -7.99 -2.16
C GLU A 26 -5.88 -6.57 -2.66
N ILE A 27 -5.14 -5.76 -1.89
CA ILE A 27 -4.69 -4.43 -2.31
C ILE A 27 -3.82 -4.52 -3.57
N SER A 28 -2.86 -5.45 -3.58
CA SER A 28 -1.99 -5.72 -4.74
C SER A 28 -2.80 -6.09 -5.99
N ARG A 29 -3.82 -6.95 -5.83
CA ARG A 29 -4.71 -7.34 -6.93
C ARG A 29 -5.54 -6.17 -7.45
N ARG A 30 -6.10 -5.34 -6.56
CA ARG A 30 -6.92 -4.17 -6.93
C ARG A 30 -6.13 -3.10 -7.66
N LEU A 31 -4.92 -2.81 -7.17
CA LEU A 31 -4.06 -1.76 -7.73
C LEU A 31 -3.18 -2.26 -8.89
N LYS A 32 -3.23 -3.56 -9.22
CA LYS A 32 -2.37 -4.20 -10.23
C LYS A 32 -0.89 -3.89 -10.00
N ARG A 33 -0.48 -3.88 -8.72
CA ARG A 33 0.91 -3.61 -8.29
C ARG A 33 1.55 -4.85 -7.71
N ALA A 34 2.88 -4.90 -7.79
CA ALA A 34 3.66 -5.95 -7.16
C ALA A 34 3.36 -6.03 -5.65
N ARG A 35 3.16 -7.24 -5.14
CA ARG A 35 2.85 -7.45 -3.72
C ARG A 35 3.92 -6.87 -2.79
N GLN A 36 5.18 -6.91 -3.22
CA GLN A 36 6.31 -6.34 -2.47
C GLN A 36 6.15 -4.83 -2.27
N THR A 37 5.70 -4.10 -3.29
CA THR A 37 5.46 -2.65 -3.21
C THR A 37 4.42 -2.34 -2.14
N ILE A 38 3.30 -3.07 -2.15
CA ILE A 38 2.23 -2.90 -1.16
C ILE A 38 2.72 -3.29 0.24
N HIS A 39 3.45 -4.39 0.34
CA HIS A 39 3.99 -4.86 1.62
C HIS A 39 4.92 -3.83 2.25
N ASN A 40 5.85 -3.25 1.48
CA ASN A 40 6.77 -2.23 1.99
C ASN A 40 6.02 -1.02 2.56
N LEU A 41 5.00 -0.52 1.84
CA LEU A 41 4.20 0.61 2.31
C LEU A 41 3.38 0.26 3.55
N VAL A 42 2.75 -0.92 3.58
CA VAL A 42 1.99 -1.37 4.75
C VAL A 42 2.90 -1.58 5.96
N SER A 43 4.10 -2.13 5.78
CA SER A 43 5.09 -2.26 6.84
C SER A 43 5.54 -0.90 7.38
N TYR A 44 5.73 0.08 6.49
CA TYR A 44 6.03 1.46 6.87
C TYR A 44 4.88 2.11 7.66
N LEU A 45 3.63 1.96 7.20
CA LEU A 45 2.45 2.45 7.91
C LEU A 45 2.29 1.79 9.29
N LYS A 46 2.60 0.49 9.42
CA LYS A 46 2.61 -0.22 10.71
C LYS A 46 3.69 0.27 11.67
N ALA A 47 4.81 0.78 11.15
CA ALA A 47 5.91 1.31 11.94
C ALA A 47 5.66 2.72 12.49
N GLY A 48 4.51 3.34 12.16
CA GLY A 48 4.11 4.65 12.67
C GLY A 48 4.19 5.80 11.65
N GLY A 49 4.70 5.54 10.43
CA GLY A 49 4.89 6.56 9.39
C GLY A 49 6.12 7.42 9.63
#